data_AF-A0A8C4RP36-F1
#
_entry.id   AF-A0A8C4RP36-F1
#
_cell.length_a   1.000
_cell.length_b   1.000
_cell.length_c   1.000
_cell.angle_alpha   90.00
_cell.angle_beta   90.00
_cell.angle_gamma   90.00
#
_symmetry.space_group_name_H-M   'P 1'
#
loop_
_entity.id
_entity.type
_entity.pdbx_description
1 polymer ?
#
loop_
_entity_poly.entity_id
_entity_poly.type
_entity_poly.pdbx_seq_one_letter_code
_entity_poly.pdbx_strand_id
1 'polypeptide(L)'
;GCDVLAAAVLGFIHRDFSMETGDATFLLQRWGLNTYLYGPKDDLKHRMLWREMYLEEEAVHLKALIQAAHACGLQFIYALSPGQDIIFSNSYDVVLLKRKLRQVAGLGCKAFAILFDDIDHTLCQVDKDVFSSFAHAQVSVANEIFQYLEEPCTFLFCPTGTKVISKELTEESIKEVQEVLQRRPLIWDNLHANDYDSKIVFLGPFKGRPIGLGPHLQGLLLNPNCEFEANFIPIHTLGSWFRSIHRMRKHSASASKEESGAYCPEEALSRALQDWTEEIGKSVLPGAPDVISNETATVWKPCEIGEDREQETQVLTQLDSASQELEASHETPGLTDLRLLVGLFYLPYEHGDKAQHLLKEFQWLKANSSCISIAVKKGDPQKVDEWRSRALHFKQECDNLLHLHSRIIKSTNRAFLYDLYPYVWDVRNTTLLAKAFVLWLGDLFIPFPLICDVLLLSHSTVGPLLHLSPEYSFILEDDRGLCGYALGVMDVKSFIKNCEATWFPAMREKYPQASYTEVSAHFDRNRLATYPDSLLYHFPSLVHVEVLPDVLDSSVARCLATCLLLALKVNGSQGVFCEMLPTDQLHLEFFTKLGFLEIFRSDAVHHEDIVLGRLL
;
A
#
# COMPACT_ATOMS: atom_id res chain seq x y z
N GLY A 1 26.70 -5.53 33.17
CA GLY A 1 26.60 -4.30 32.37
C GLY A 1 25.83 -4.66 31.13
N CYS A 2 24.61 -4.17 30.98
CA CYS A 2 23.80 -4.48 29.80
C CYS A 2 24.05 -3.39 28.76
N ASP A 3 24.58 -3.79 27.62
CA ASP A 3 24.66 -2.97 26.41
C ASP A 3 23.26 -2.50 26.02
N VAL A 4 23.19 -1.37 25.29
CA VAL A 4 21.92 -0.87 24.78
C VAL A 4 21.42 -1.84 23.72
N LEU A 5 20.20 -2.33 23.87
CA LEU A 5 19.54 -3.14 22.85
C LEU A 5 19.22 -2.22 21.66
N ALA A 6 19.59 -2.61 20.45
CA ALA A 6 18.98 -2.02 19.27
C ALA A 6 18.53 -3.13 18.34
N ALA A 7 17.23 -3.10 18.06
CA ALA A 7 16.55 -4.09 17.30
C ALA A 7 15.75 -3.43 16.19
N ALA A 8 15.45 -4.21 15.15
CA ALA A 8 14.14 -4.12 14.55
C ALA A 8 13.24 -5.18 15.21
N VAL A 9 12.01 -4.80 15.50
CA VAL A 9 10.87 -5.70 15.62
C VAL A 9 10.37 -5.91 14.21
N LEU A 10 10.44 -7.13 13.68
CA LEU A 10 9.74 -7.44 12.44
C LEU A 10 8.42 -8.11 12.84
N GLY A 11 7.45 -7.25 13.18
CA GLY A 11 6.11 -7.62 13.62
C GLY A 11 5.12 -7.86 12.48
N PHE A 12 5.59 -7.84 11.24
CA PHE A 12 4.76 -7.98 10.05
C PHE A 12 5.52 -8.78 9.01
N ILE A 13 5.04 -9.99 8.76
CA ILE A 13 5.52 -10.89 7.71
C ILE A 13 4.23 -11.41 7.07
N HIS A 14 3.80 -10.77 5.99
CA HIS A 14 2.58 -11.10 5.25
C HIS A 14 2.78 -12.26 4.26
N ARG A 15 3.98 -12.85 4.17
CA ARG A 15 4.31 -13.95 3.25
C ARG A 15 5.13 -15.05 3.91
N ASP A 16 5.16 -16.22 3.29
CA ASP A 16 5.62 -17.50 3.85
C ASP A 16 6.82 -17.42 4.81
N PHE A 17 6.59 -17.91 6.03
CA PHE A 17 7.45 -17.89 7.23
C PHE A 17 8.91 -18.41 7.09
N SER A 18 9.32 -18.97 5.94
CA SER A 18 10.60 -19.69 5.83
C SER A 18 11.72 -18.96 5.09
N MET A 19 11.41 -18.08 4.12
CA MET A 19 12.46 -17.39 3.33
C MET A 19 12.81 -16.01 3.92
N GLU A 20 11.82 -15.17 4.20
CA GLU A 20 12.03 -13.78 4.67
C GLU A 20 12.71 -13.68 6.04
N THR A 21 12.59 -14.73 6.86
CA THR A 21 13.13 -14.72 8.22
C THR A 21 14.65 -14.90 8.28
N GLY A 22 15.23 -15.67 7.34
CA GLY A 22 16.67 -15.76 7.17
C GLY A 22 17.25 -14.41 6.74
N ASP A 23 16.59 -13.77 5.78
CA ASP A 23 17.00 -12.48 5.23
C ASP A 23 16.91 -11.36 6.27
N ALA A 24 15.85 -11.35 7.08
CA ALA A 24 15.69 -10.44 8.21
C ALA A 24 16.85 -10.52 9.21
N THR A 25 17.16 -11.72 9.70
CA THR A 25 18.24 -11.89 10.70
C THR A 25 19.61 -11.54 10.12
N PHE A 26 19.86 -11.87 8.87
CA PHE A 26 21.06 -11.48 8.15
C PHE A 26 21.17 -9.96 7.97
N LEU A 27 20.07 -9.29 7.59
CA LEU A 27 20.03 -7.83 7.40
C LEU A 27 20.34 -7.09 8.70
N LEU A 28 19.75 -7.52 9.82
CA LEU A 28 20.01 -6.95 11.15
C LEU A 28 21.49 -7.10 11.54
N GLN A 29 22.06 -8.30 11.36
CA GLN A 29 23.48 -8.55 11.62
C GLN A 29 24.37 -7.68 10.74
N ARG A 30 24.11 -7.62 9.42
CA ARG A 30 24.88 -6.85 8.43
C ARG A 30 25.00 -5.38 8.84
N TRP A 31 23.93 -4.82 9.40
CA TRP A 31 23.91 -3.43 9.86
C TRP A 31 24.26 -3.25 11.35
N GLY A 32 24.76 -4.29 12.01
CA GLY A 32 25.30 -4.23 13.37
C GLY A 32 24.25 -4.05 14.46
N LEU A 33 23.00 -4.42 14.17
CA LEU A 33 21.94 -4.56 15.18
C LEU A 33 22.10 -5.89 15.91
N ASN A 34 21.52 -6.01 17.10
CA ASN A 34 21.82 -7.11 18.02
C ASN A 34 20.61 -7.90 18.53
N THR A 35 19.40 -7.50 18.15
CA THR A 35 18.16 -8.04 18.72
C THR A 35 17.12 -8.22 17.62
N TYR A 36 16.34 -9.30 17.72
CA TYR A 36 15.14 -9.57 16.92
C TYR A 36 14.00 -9.90 17.88
N LEU A 37 12.90 -9.14 17.82
CA LEU A 37 11.69 -9.41 18.58
C LEU A 37 10.65 -10.03 17.64
N TYR A 38 10.20 -11.24 17.99
CA TYR A 38 9.10 -11.94 17.35
C TYR A 38 7.79 -11.52 18.00
N GLY A 39 6.95 -10.81 17.26
CA GLY A 39 5.58 -10.47 17.68
C GLY A 39 4.64 -10.18 16.51
N PRO A 40 4.55 -11.08 15.51
CA PRO A 40 3.75 -10.79 14.32
C PRO A 40 2.25 -10.71 14.62
N LYS A 41 1.54 -9.78 13.98
CA LYS A 41 0.07 -9.69 14.10
C LYS A 41 -0.67 -10.84 13.39
N ASP A 42 -0.08 -11.41 12.35
CA ASP A 42 -0.69 -12.50 11.55
C ASP A 42 -0.56 -13.89 12.21
N ASP A 43 0.36 -14.07 13.16
CA ASP A 43 0.40 -15.30 13.96
C ASP A 43 -0.77 -15.28 14.96
N LEU A 44 -1.85 -15.99 14.61
CA LEU A 44 -3.01 -16.13 15.48
C LEU A 44 -2.61 -16.60 16.88
N LYS A 45 -1.62 -17.48 17.01
CA LYS A 45 -1.20 -18.05 18.31
C LYS A 45 -0.25 -17.14 19.10
N HIS A 46 0.10 -15.97 18.56
CA HIS A 46 0.76 -14.88 19.26
C HIS A 46 -0.23 -13.95 19.99
N ARG A 47 -1.45 -13.76 19.46
CA ARG A 47 -2.46 -12.85 20.02
C ARG A 47 -3.85 -13.48 20.18
N MET A 48 -4.57 -13.72 19.08
CA MET A 48 -5.98 -14.16 19.10
C MET A 48 -6.21 -15.54 19.77
N LEU A 49 -5.28 -16.47 19.56
CA LEU A 49 -5.31 -17.85 20.02
C LEU A 49 -4.11 -18.14 20.95
N TRP A 50 -3.72 -17.16 21.78
CA TRP A 50 -2.52 -17.24 22.63
C TRP A 50 -2.50 -18.45 23.58
N ARG A 51 -3.68 -18.98 23.93
CA ARG A 51 -3.86 -20.20 24.74
C ARG A 51 -3.46 -21.48 24.01
N GLU A 52 -3.48 -21.47 22.67
CA GLU A 52 -3.18 -22.63 21.85
C GLU A 52 -1.67 -22.85 21.71
N MET A 53 -1.26 -24.09 21.89
CA MET A 53 0.13 -24.51 21.71
C MET A 53 0.49 -24.52 20.22
N TYR A 54 1.76 -24.28 19.89
CA TYR A 54 2.22 -24.55 18.54
C TYR A 54 2.16 -26.06 18.26
N LEU A 55 1.69 -26.44 17.08
CA LEU A 55 1.76 -27.81 16.56
C LEU A 55 3.22 -28.14 16.24
N GLU A 56 3.54 -29.42 16.05
CA GLU A 56 4.91 -29.85 15.77
C GLU A 56 5.46 -29.20 14.50
N GLU A 57 4.64 -29.11 13.45
CA GLU A 57 4.98 -28.47 12.18
C GLU A 57 5.29 -26.95 12.34
N GLU A 58 4.47 -26.23 13.10
CA GLU A 58 4.68 -24.80 13.39
C GLU A 58 5.92 -24.59 14.27
N ALA A 59 6.11 -25.46 15.26
CA ALA A 59 7.24 -25.38 16.19
C ALA A 59 8.58 -25.62 15.50
N VAL A 60 8.62 -26.41 14.41
CA VAL A 60 9.81 -26.58 13.58
C VAL A 60 10.24 -25.25 12.96
N HIS A 61 9.30 -24.48 12.41
CA HIS A 61 9.60 -23.16 11.83
C HIS A 61 10.10 -22.18 12.89
N LEU A 62 9.42 -22.07 14.03
CA LEU A 62 9.84 -21.18 15.11
C LEU A 62 11.23 -21.55 15.67
N LYS A 63 11.53 -22.86 15.77
CA LYS A 63 12.86 -23.35 16.17
C LYS A 63 13.93 -22.99 15.16
N ALA A 64 13.67 -23.14 13.86
CA ALA A 64 14.61 -22.77 12.81
C ALA A 64 14.93 -21.26 12.85
N LEU A 65 13.91 -20.43 13.07
CA LEU A 65 14.06 -18.99 13.24
C LEU A 65 14.92 -18.64 14.47
N ILE A 66 14.64 -19.23 15.64
CA ILE A 66 15.47 -19.04 16.85
C ILE A 66 16.93 -19.39 16.57
N GLN A 67 17.16 -20.50 15.86
CA GLN A 67 18.52 -20.94 15.50
C GLN A 67 19.20 -19.98 14.52
N ALA A 68 18.50 -19.47 13.52
CA ALA A 68 19.02 -18.49 12.57
C ALA A 68 19.41 -17.18 13.26
N ALA A 69 18.55 -16.65 14.15
CA ALA A 69 18.86 -15.46 14.93
C ALA A 69 20.12 -15.66 15.78
N HIS A 70 20.24 -16.79 16.47
CA HIS A 70 21.45 -17.10 17.25
C HIS A 70 22.70 -17.26 16.38
N ALA A 71 22.60 -17.86 15.20
CA ALA A 71 23.71 -18.00 14.26
C ALA A 71 24.22 -16.64 13.74
N CYS A 72 23.31 -15.68 13.60
CA CYS A 72 23.63 -14.29 13.28
C CYS A 72 24.10 -13.46 14.50
N GLY A 73 24.19 -14.06 15.70
CA GLY A 73 24.58 -13.37 16.93
C GLY A 73 23.51 -12.43 17.50
N LEU A 74 22.26 -12.59 17.07
CA LEU A 74 21.12 -11.80 17.55
C LEU A 74 20.49 -12.43 18.79
N GLN A 75 20.04 -11.59 19.70
CA GLN A 75 19.13 -11.99 20.77
C GLN A 75 17.72 -12.15 20.20
N PHE A 76 17.18 -13.36 20.24
CA PHE A 76 15.80 -13.64 19.87
C PHE A 76 14.86 -13.47 21.07
N ILE A 77 13.88 -12.57 20.96
CA ILE A 77 12.86 -12.33 21.99
C ILE A 77 11.50 -12.80 21.48
N TYR A 78 10.88 -13.75 22.19
CA TYR A 78 9.51 -14.18 21.88
C TYR A 78 8.51 -13.31 22.65
N ALA A 79 7.70 -12.53 21.93
CA ALA A 79 6.56 -11.83 22.50
C ALA A 79 5.31 -12.70 22.52
N LEU A 80 4.39 -12.40 23.43
CA LEU A 80 3.05 -12.98 23.51
C LEU A 80 2.08 -11.90 23.98
N SER A 81 0.92 -11.82 23.33
CA SER A 81 -0.06 -10.74 23.54
C SER A 81 -1.40 -11.28 24.08
N PRO A 82 -1.50 -11.66 25.37
CA PRO A 82 -2.70 -12.28 25.92
C PRO A 82 -3.82 -11.28 26.27
N GLY A 83 -3.55 -9.97 26.18
CA GLY A 83 -4.38 -8.94 26.79
C GLY A 83 -5.83 -8.83 26.30
N GLN A 84 -6.15 -9.34 25.12
CA GLN A 84 -7.48 -9.16 24.51
C GLN A 84 -8.59 -9.90 25.25
N ASP A 85 -8.29 -11.08 25.82
CA ASP A 85 -9.29 -11.94 26.44
C ASP A 85 -8.78 -12.72 27.67
N ILE A 86 -7.60 -12.36 28.21
CA ILE A 86 -7.11 -12.92 29.47
C ILE A 86 -8.01 -12.51 30.64
N ILE A 87 -8.30 -13.47 31.53
CA ILE A 87 -8.84 -13.20 32.85
C ILE A 87 -7.68 -13.29 33.85
N PHE A 88 -7.20 -12.14 34.32
CA PHE A 88 -5.95 -12.04 35.09
C PHE A 88 -5.99 -12.85 36.40
N SER A 89 -7.15 -12.92 37.03
CA SER A 89 -7.39 -13.64 38.30
C SER A 89 -7.63 -15.14 38.11
N ASN A 90 -7.85 -15.60 36.89
CA ASN A 90 -8.09 -17.01 36.60
C ASN A 90 -6.77 -17.78 36.52
N SER A 91 -6.54 -18.66 37.50
CA SER A 91 -5.33 -19.49 37.55
C SER A 91 -5.16 -20.39 36.32
N TYR A 92 -6.26 -20.78 35.66
CA TYR A 92 -6.20 -21.58 34.43
C TYR A 92 -5.54 -20.82 33.28
N ASP A 93 -5.90 -19.55 33.07
CA ASP A 93 -5.29 -18.71 32.03
C ASP A 93 -3.80 -18.50 32.29
N VAL A 94 -3.42 -18.26 33.54
CA VAL A 94 -2.00 -18.12 33.92
C VAL A 94 -1.23 -19.44 33.69
N VAL A 95 -1.84 -20.60 33.94
CA VAL A 95 -1.24 -21.92 33.64
C VAL A 95 -1.05 -22.13 32.14
N LEU A 96 -2.01 -21.74 31.31
CA LEU A 96 -1.88 -21.82 29.85
C LEU A 96 -0.79 -20.88 29.33
N LEU A 97 -0.70 -19.67 29.88
CA LEU A 97 0.35 -18.70 29.57
C LEU A 97 1.74 -19.28 29.85
N LYS A 98 1.92 -19.85 31.05
CA LYS A 98 3.15 -20.55 31.46
C LYS A 98 3.48 -21.71 30.53
N ARG A 99 2.49 -22.53 30.18
CA ARG A 99 2.65 -23.70 29.30
C ARG A 99 3.13 -23.28 27.90
N LYS A 100 2.55 -22.24 27.32
CA LYS A 100 2.93 -21.69 26.02
C LYS A 100 4.37 -21.18 26.02
N LEU A 101 4.73 -20.36 27.00
CA LEU A 101 6.09 -19.81 27.11
C LEU A 101 7.13 -20.91 27.37
N ARG A 102 6.79 -21.94 28.16
CA ARG A 102 7.66 -23.10 28.39
C ARG A 102 7.88 -23.92 27.13
N GLN A 103 6.88 -24.04 26.24
CA GLN A 103 7.06 -24.68 24.93
C GLN A 103 8.10 -23.93 24.10
N VAL A 104 7.97 -22.61 23.97
CA VAL A 104 8.91 -21.80 23.18
C VAL A 104 10.30 -21.77 23.82
N ALA A 105 10.39 -21.78 25.16
CA ALA A 105 11.66 -21.97 25.86
C ALA A 105 12.32 -23.32 25.49
N GLY A 106 11.53 -24.39 25.38
CA GLY A 106 11.97 -25.72 24.93
C GLY A 106 12.49 -25.76 23.49
N LEU A 107 12.13 -24.78 22.65
CA LEU A 107 12.67 -24.62 21.29
C LEU A 107 14.03 -23.90 21.27
N GLY A 108 14.48 -23.38 22.42
CA GLY A 108 15.78 -22.71 22.58
C GLY A 108 15.71 -21.20 22.83
N CYS A 109 14.51 -20.62 22.93
CA CYS A 109 14.33 -19.21 23.27
C CYS A 109 14.67 -18.93 24.75
N LYS A 110 15.34 -17.81 25.02
CA LYS A 110 15.79 -17.41 26.38
C LYS A 110 15.33 -16.02 26.81
N ALA A 111 14.69 -15.27 25.93
CA ALA A 111 14.22 -13.92 26.19
C ALA A 111 12.76 -13.79 25.77
N PHE A 112 11.96 -13.13 26.60
CA PHE A 112 10.50 -13.13 26.45
C PHE A 112 9.94 -11.72 26.59
N ALA A 113 8.77 -11.49 25.99
CA ALA A 113 7.99 -10.28 26.17
C ALA A 113 6.52 -10.62 26.42
N ILE A 114 5.86 -9.91 27.33
CA ILE A 114 4.40 -9.95 27.49
C ILE A 114 3.85 -8.58 27.14
N LEU A 115 2.95 -8.54 26.15
CA LEU A 115 2.41 -7.32 25.57
C LEU A 115 0.92 -7.16 25.95
N PHE A 116 0.57 -5.97 26.39
CA PHE A 116 -0.79 -5.56 26.74
C PHE A 116 -1.16 -4.25 26.02
N ASP A 117 -0.70 -4.10 24.78
CA ASP A 117 -0.98 -3.00 23.86
C ASP A 117 -2.32 -3.22 23.12
N ASP A 118 -2.98 -2.11 22.74
CA ASP A 118 -4.24 -2.09 21.97
C ASP A 118 -5.37 -2.95 22.59
N ILE A 119 -5.63 -2.76 23.89
CA ILE A 119 -6.70 -3.45 24.64
C ILE A 119 -7.56 -2.47 25.45
N ASP A 120 -8.79 -2.90 25.76
CA ASP A 120 -9.67 -2.16 26.68
C ASP A 120 -9.04 -2.10 28.08
N HIS A 121 -9.12 -0.93 28.71
CA HIS A 121 -8.56 -0.67 30.04
C HIS A 121 -9.51 -1.13 31.17
N THR A 122 -10.67 -1.68 30.81
CA THR A 122 -11.72 -2.12 31.73
C THR A 122 -11.50 -3.57 32.15
N LEU A 123 -11.25 -3.79 33.44
CA LEU A 123 -11.25 -5.14 34.01
C LEU A 123 -12.65 -5.77 33.98
N CYS A 124 -12.70 -7.08 33.72
CA CYS A 124 -13.90 -7.87 33.91
C CYS A 124 -14.27 -7.95 35.40
N GLN A 125 -15.51 -8.35 35.73
CA GLN A 125 -15.99 -8.28 37.12
C GLN A 125 -15.15 -9.13 38.09
N VAL A 126 -14.75 -10.34 37.67
CA VAL A 126 -13.96 -11.23 38.54
C VAL A 126 -12.56 -10.68 38.83
N ASP A 127 -11.96 -9.95 37.87
CA ASP A 127 -10.66 -9.32 38.07
C ASP A 127 -10.76 -8.07 38.97
N LYS A 128 -11.88 -7.34 38.92
CA LYS A 128 -12.14 -6.19 39.82
C LYS A 128 -12.23 -6.60 41.28
N ASP A 129 -12.69 -7.82 41.55
CA ASP A 129 -12.81 -8.34 42.91
C ASP A 129 -11.43 -8.71 43.51
N VAL A 130 -10.40 -8.89 42.68
CA VAL A 130 -9.06 -9.32 43.08
C VAL A 130 -8.03 -8.20 42.98
N PHE A 131 -8.07 -7.40 41.92
CA PHE A 131 -7.08 -6.37 41.62
C PHE A 131 -7.65 -4.96 41.79
N SER A 132 -6.88 -4.10 42.44
CA SER A 132 -7.29 -2.71 42.69
C SER A 132 -7.11 -1.78 41.47
N SER A 133 -6.41 -2.22 40.43
CA SER A 133 -6.31 -1.48 39.16
C SER A 133 -5.90 -2.40 38.01
N PHE A 134 -6.10 -1.93 36.77
CA PHE A 134 -5.65 -2.61 35.56
C PHE A 134 -4.12 -2.85 35.56
N ALA A 135 -3.36 -1.84 35.97
CA ALA A 135 -1.91 -1.95 36.10
C ALA A 135 -1.49 -3.01 37.14
N HIS A 136 -2.21 -3.10 38.27
CA HIS A 136 -1.94 -4.13 39.27
C HIS A 136 -2.17 -5.55 38.72
N ALA A 137 -3.22 -5.75 37.93
CA ALA A 137 -3.52 -7.04 37.29
C ALA A 137 -2.41 -7.46 36.30
N GLN A 138 -2.02 -6.54 35.40
CA GLN A 138 -0.96 -6.78 34.41
C GLN A 138 0.40 -7.06 35.08
N VAL A 139 0.79 -6.25 36.07
CA VAL A 139 2.06 -6.42 36.79
C VAL A 139 2.07 -7.73 37.58
N SER A 140 0.94 -8.13 38.18
CA SER A 140 0.82 -9.39 38.90
C SER A 140 1.14 -10.59 37.98
N VAL A 141 0.46 -10.67 36.83
CA VAL A 141 0.70 -11.75 35.86
C VAL A 141 2.11 -11.68 35.28
N ALA A 142 2.59 -10.49 34.90
CA ALA A 142 3.93 -10.34 34.34
C ALA A 142 5.03 -10.78 35.32
N ASN A 143 4.94 -10.41 36.60
CA ASN A 143 5.89 -10.82 37.63
C ASN A 143 5.84 -12.33 37.90
N GLU A 144 4.64 -12.92 37.92
CA GLU A 144 4.48 -14.36 38.11
C GLU A 144 5.11 -15.15 36.95
N ILE A 145 4.96 -14.67 35.71
CA ILE A 145 5.59 -15.26 34.53
C ILE A 145 7.11 -15.07 34.57
N PHE A 146 7.60 -13.89 34.93
CA PHE A 146 9.03 -13.62 35.07
C PHE A 146 9.71 -14.57 36.05
N GLN A 147 9.11 -14.78 37.23
CA GLN A 147 9.60 -15.74 38.23
C GLN A 147 9.50 -17.19 37.74
N TYR A 148 8.40 -17.56 37.09
CA TYR A 148 8.21 -18.91 36.55
C TYR A 148 9.24 -19.29 35.47
N LEU A 149 9.65 -18.30 34.67
CA LEU A 149 10.70 -18.46 33.66
C LEU A 149 12.12 -18.37 34.25
N GLU A 150 12.25 -18.41 35.58
CA GLU A 150 13.52 -18.39 36.30
C GLU A 150 14.30 -17.08 36.08
N GLU A 151 13.58 -15.95 36.06
CA GLU A 151 14.12 -14.59 35.98
C GLU A 151 15.07 -14.39 34.78
N PRO A 152 14.57 -14.57 33.53
CA PRO A 152 15.41 -14.51 32.34
C PRO A 152 16.11 -13.15 32.23
N CYS A 153 17.35 -13.15 31.74
CA CYS A 153 18.15 -11.92 31.61
C CYS A 153 17.49 -10.83 30.77
N THR A 154 16.54 -11.20 29.91
CA THR A 154 15.74 -10.25 29.13
C THR A 154 14.28 -10.67 29.19
N PHE A 155 13.50 -9.85 29.89
CA PHE A 155 12.06 -9.94 29.99
C PHE A 155 11.48 -8.57 29.74
N LEU A 156 10.67 -8.43 28.69
CA LEU A 156 10.06 -7.16 28.32
C LEU A 156 8.59 -7.13 28.74
N PHE A 157 8.16 -5.97 29.23
CA PHE A 157 6.78 -5.70 29.58
C PHE A 157 6.40 -4.35 28.98
N CYS A 158 5.40 -4.37 28.08
CA CYS A 158 4.79 -3.23 27.37
C CYS A 158 5.73 -2.08 26.98
N PRO A 159 6.04 -1.90 25.69
CA PRO A 159 6.93 -0.81 25.30
C PRO A 159 6.32 0.57 25.53
N THR A 160 7.18 1.58 25.64
CA THR A 160 6.76 2.96 25.96
C THR A 160 7.08 3.93 24.84
N GLY A 161 6.12 4.77 24.49
CA GLY A 161 6.27 5.93 23.61
C GLY A 161 5.35 7.06 24.05
N THR A 162 5.66 8.31 23.68
CA THR A 162 4.82 9.49 24.00
C THR A 162 3.60 9.58 23.09
N LYS A 163 3.72 9.04 21.88
CA LYS A 163 2.66 8.83 20.90
C LYS A 163 2.87 7.47 20.24
N VAL A 164 1.80 6.90 19.70
CA VAL A 164 1.86 5.68 18.89
C VAL A 164 2.92 5.82 17.79
N ILE A 165 2.88 6.94 17.06
CA ILE A 165 3.92 7.33 16.09
C ILE A 165 4.52 8.65 16.58
N SER A 166 5.79 8.61 17.00
CA SER A 166 6.46 9.80 17.52
C SER A 166 7.21 10.51 16.40
N LYS A 167 6.92 11.80 16.17
CA LYS A 167 7.72 12.62 15.22
C LYS A 167 9.16 12.76 15.70
N GLU A 168 9.31 13.11 16.98
CA GLU A 168 10.60 13.28 17.64
C GLU A 168 10.51 12.71 19.07
N LEU A 169 11.63 12.20 19.57
CA LEU A 169 11.82 11.84 20.97
C LEU A 169 12.90 12.73 21.57
N THR A 170 12.61 13.36 22.71
CA THR A 170 13.56 14.27 23.38
C THR A 170 14.13 13.61 24.63
N GLU A 171 15.35 13.99 25.01
CA GLU A 171 15.96 13.51 26.27
C GLU A 171 15.09 13.83 27.49
N GLU A 172 14.41 14.98 27.48
CA GLU A 172 13.49 15.40 28.53
C GLU A 172 12.29 14.44 28.64
N SER A 173 11.63 14.13 27.53
CA SER A 173 10.51 13.18 27.52
C SER A 173 10.91 11.78 27.98
N ILE A 174 12.13 11.34 27.66
CA ILE A 174 12.65 10.06 28.13
C ILE A 174 12.95 10.10 29.63
N LYS A 175 13.51 11.21 30.14
CA LYS A 175 13.78 11.38 31.58
C LYS A 175 12.51 11.37 32.41
N GLU A 176 11.45 12.03 31.94
CA GLU A 176 10.13 11.98 32.60
C GLU A 176 9.62 10.53 32.73
N VAL A 177 9.69 9.76 31.65
CA VAL A 177 9.30 8.34 31.66
C VAL A 177 10.22 7.51 32.58
N GLN A 178 11.52 7.80 32.61
CA GLN A 178 12.46 7.14 33.53
C GLN A 178 12.12 7.39 35.01
N GLU A 179 11.70 8.61 35.35
CA GLU A 179 11.30 8.97 36.72
C GLU A 179 10.04 8.21 37.16
N VAL A 180 9.10 7.95 36.25
CA VAL A 180 7.91 7.16 36.58
C VAL A 180 8.24 5.67 36.64
N LEU A 181 8.95 5.14 35.65
CA LEU A 181 9.25 3.71 35.55
C LEU A 181 10.37 3.25 36.48
N GLN A 182 11.16 4.18 37.04
CA GLN A 182 12.34 3.91 37.88
C GLN A 182 13.37 3.00 37.19
N ARG A 183 13.43 3.05 35.86
CA ARG A 183 14.36 2.29 35.00
C ARG A 183 14.52 2.98 33.65
N ARG A 184 15.59 2.62 32.92
CA ARG A 184 15.75 3.07 31.52
C ARG A 184 14.69 2.40 30.65
N PRO A 185 13.86 3.13 29.89
CA PRO A 185 12.83 2.52 29.05
C PRO A 185 13.43 1.83 27.83
N LEU A 186 12.69 0.86 27.33
CA LEU A 186 12.84 0.32 25.99
C LEU A 186 11.80 0.99 25.10
N ILE A 187 12.25 1.62 24.02
CA ILE A 187 11.35 2.28 23.07
C ILE A 187 10.93 1.28 22.02
N TRP A 188 9.63 1.19 21.77
CA TRP A 188 9.08 0.63 20.54
C TRP A 188 8.74 1.78 19.61
N ASP A 189 9.38 1.79 18.46
CA ASP A 189 9.40 2.93 17.57
C ASP A 189 8.62 2.60 16.30
N ASN A 190 7.46 3.23 16.13
CA ASN A 190 6.61 3.05 14.95
C ASN A 190 6.89 4.12 13.87
N LEU A 191 8.08 4.74 13.84
CA LEU A 191 8.41 5.78 12.84
C LEU A 191 8.18 5.31 11.40
N HIS A 192 8.37 4.02 11.13
CA HIS A 192 8.22 3.43 9.80
C HIS A 192 7.10 2.39 9.73
N ALA A 193 6.24 2.27 10.74
CA ALA A 193 5.10 1.37 10.69
C ALA A 193 4.06 1.92 9.70
N ASN A 194 3.47 1.07 8.86
CA ASN A 194 2.40 1.44 7.91
C ASN A 194 1.14 0.57 8.03
N ASP A 195 1.04 -0.29 9.05
CA ASP A 195 -0.08 -1.21 9.25
C ASP A 195 -1.44 -0.51 9.45
N TYR A 196 -1.42 0.76 9.80
CA TYR A 196 -2.61 1.59 9.97
C TYR A 196 -3.12 2.22 8.66
N ASP A 197 -2.34 2.19 7.57
CA ASP A 197 -2.75 2.72 6.26
C ASP A 197 -2.02 2.01 5.10
N SER A 198 -2.73 1.07 4.46
CA SER A 198 -2.24 0.29 3.31
C SER A 198 -1.85 1.11 2.07
N LYS A 199 -2.17 2.41 2.02
CA LYS A 199 -1.81 3.28 0.89
C LYS A 199 -0.45 3.99 1.10
N ILE A 200 0.17 3.80 2.26
CA ILE A 200 1.40 4.49 2.64
C ILE A 200 2.54 3.48 2.84
N VAL A 201 3.73 3.86 2.38
CA VAL A 201 5.00 3.18 2.67
C VAL A 201 6.05 4.22 3.03
N PHE A 202 6.95 3.88 3.97
CA PHE A 202 7.98 4.79 4.47
C PHE A 202 9.38 4.30 4.11
N LEU A 203 10.00 4.99 3.15
CA LEU A 203 11.36 4.67 2.65
C LEU A 203 12.40 5.72 3.09
N GLY A 204 12.01 6.70 3.91
CA GLY A 204 12.90 7.72 4.47
C GLY A 204 13.84 7.20 5.56
N PRO A 205 14.84 7.99 5.97
CA PRO A 205 15.82 7.58 6.98
C PRO A 205 15.23 7.61 8.40
N PHE A 206 15.80 6.80 9.29
CA PHE A 206 15.54 6.90 10.73
C PHE A 206 15.89 8.31 11.24
N LYS A 207 14.92 9.03 11.83
CA LYS A 207 15.03 10.47 12.13
C LYS A 207 14.27 10.85 13.40
N GLY A 208 14.65 11.97 14.01
CA GLY A 208 13.97 12.55 15.18
C GLY A 208 14.34 11.93 16.52
N ARG A 209 15.36 11.07 16.57
CA ARG A 209 15.89 10.45 17.78
C ARG A 209 17.34 10.88 17.95
N PRO A 210 17.66 11.93 18.71
CA PRO A 210 19.04 12.35 18.88
C PRO A 210 19.86 11.24 19.54
N ILE A 211 21.13 11.11 19.16
CA ILE A 211 22.03 10.09 19.73
C ILE A 211 22.26 10.27 21.24
N GLY A 212 21.97 11.45 21.79
CA GLY A 212 21.95 11.73 23.23
C GLY A 212 20.89 10.94 24.02
N LEU A 213 19.92 10.30 23.35
CA LEU A 213 19.00 9.36 24.00
C LEU A 213 19.70 8.08 24.47
N GLY A 214 20.76 7.64 23.79
CA GLY A 214 21.39 6.34 24.00
C GLY A 214 21.77 6.00 25.45
N PRO A 215 22.35 6.92 26.24
CA PRO A 215 22.59 6.72 27.68
C PRO A 215 21.32 6.48 28.52
N HIS A 216 20.19 7.07 28.11
CA HIS A 216 18.91 7.03 28.82
C HIS A 216 18.04 5.82 28.45
N LEU A 217 18.36 5.11 27.37
CA LEU A 217 17.58 3.97 26.92
C LEU A 217 18.18 2.63 27.38
N GLN A 218 17.30 1.67 27.68
CA GLN A 218 17.67 0.26 27.70
C GLN A 218 17.81 -0.25 26.26
N GLY A 219 17.00 0.28 25.34
CA GLY A 219 17.13 0.04 23.92
C GLY A 219 16.06 0.71 23.07
N LEU A 220 16.14 0.48 21.76
CA LEU A 220 15.17 0.91 20.78
C LEU A 220 14.85 -0.25 19.83
N LEU A 221 13.57 -0.52 19.66
CA LEU A 221 13.02 -1.54 18.80
C LEU A 221 12.22 -0.86 17.68
N LEU A 222 12.70 -0.86 16.45
CA LEU A 222 11.96 -0.29 15.32
C LEU A 222 10.89 -1.27 14.83
N ASN A 223 9.64 -0.85 14.79
CA ASN A 223 8.54 -1.51 14.09
C ASN A 223 8.39 -0.87 12.69
N PRO A 224 8.82 -1.56 11.61
CA PRO A 224 8.96 -0.96 10.29
C PRO A 224 7.72 -1.24 9.41
N ASN A 225 7.85 -1.08 8.08
CA ASN A 225 6.76 -1.33 7.14
C ASN A 225 6.39 -2.83 7.12
N CYS A 226 5.17 -3.13 6.69
CA CYS A 226 4.70 -4.49 6.50
C CYS A 226 5.45 -5.20 5.36
N GLU A 227 5.81 -4.46 4.32
CA GLU A 227 6.57 -4.94 3.17
C GLU A 227 8.05 -5.07 3.53
N PHE A 228 8.60 -6.28 3.42
CA PHE A 228 9.96 -6.58 3.84
C PHE A 228 11.00 -5.77 3.06
N GLU A 229 10.87 -5.70 1.74
CA GLU A 229 11.83 -5.02 0.86
C GLU A 229 11.81 -3.49 1.05
N ALA A 230 10.71 -2.93 1.55
CA ALA A 230 10.61 -1.52 1.90
C ALA A 230 11.47 -1.14 3.12
N ASN A 231 11.93 -2.13 3.90
CA ASN A 231 12.61 -1.91 5.18
C ASN A 231 14.14 -1.80 5.07
N PHE A 232 14.71 -1.86 3.86
CA PHE A 232 16.15 -1.73 3.66
C PHE A 232 16.71 -0.43 4.24
N ILE A 233 16.16 0.73 3.84
CA ILE A 233 16.61 2.05 4.32
C ILE A 233 16.29 2.24 5.82
N PRO A 234 15.07 1.97 6.32
CA PRO A 234 14.77 2.06 7.75
C PRO A 234 15.77 1.30 8.64
N ILE A 235 16.06 0.04 8.30
CA ILE A 235 16.96 -0.82 9.09
C ILE A 235 18.43 -0.38 8.95
N HIS A 236 18.87 -0.03 7.73
CA HIS A 236 20.24 0.45 7.49
C HIS A 236 20.54 1.72 8.27
N THR A 237 19.63 2.69 8.19
CA THR A 237 19.80 4.00 8.83
C THR A 237 19.68 3.90 10.36
N LEU A 238 18.82 3.01 10.88
CA LEU A 238 18.83 2.63 12.30
C LEU A 238 20.17 2.03 12.73
N GLY A 239 20.76 1.11 11.95
CA GLY A 239 22.09 0.57 12.23
C GLY A 239 23.17 1.65 12.23
N SER A 240 23.08 2.63 11.33
CA SER A 240 23.97 3.80 11.31
C SER A 240 23.82 4.65 12.58
N TRP A 241 22.59 4.92 13.02
CA TRP A 241 22.30 5.62 14.27
C TRP A 241 22.85 4.88 15.49
N PHE A 242 22.62 3.56 15.56
CA PHE A 242 23.06 2.73 16.66
C PHE A 242 24.59 2.67 16.81
N ARG A 243 25.31 2.59 15.68
CA ARG A 243 26.78 2.66 15.68
C ARG A 243 27.29 4.02 16.17
N SER A 244 26.60 5.12 15.85
CA SER A 244 26.96 6.45 16.34
C SER A 244 26.84 6.56 17.87
N ILE A 245 25.82 5.94 18.47
CA ILE A 245 25.70 5.84 19.94
C ILE A 245 26.88 5.08 20.55
N HIS A 246 27.27 3.96 19.93
CA HIS A 246 28.42 3.16 20.40
C HIS A 246 29.74 3.93 20.33
N ARG A 247 29.95 4.70 19.25
CA ARG A 247 31.14 5.55 19.11
C ARG A 247 31.16 6.65 20.15
N MET A 248 30.04 7.31 20.41
CA MET A 248 29.94 8.36 21.45
C MET A 248 30.38 7.82 22.81
N ARG A 249 29.89 6.64 23.22
CA ARG A 249 30.26 6.02 24.51
C ARG A 249 31.74 5.71 24.64
N LYS A 250 32.40 5.29 23.55
CA LYS A 250 33.85 5.02 23.55
C LYS A 250 34.67 6.30 23.66
N HIS A 251 34.27 7.39 23.00
CA HIS A 251 35.00 8.66 23.01
C HIS A 251 34.83 9.43 24.33
N SER A 252 33.72 9.30 25.06
CA SER A 252 33.60 9.84 26.43
C SER A 252 34.61 9.21 27.42
N ALA A 253 35.23 8.08 27.07
CA ALA A 253 36.29 7.43 27.86
C ALA A 253 37.72 7.78 27.40
N SER A 254 37.91 8.44 26.25
CA SER A 254 39.20 8.88 25.74
C SER A 254 39.12 10.33 25.24
N ALA A 255 39.66 11.27 26.01
CA ALA A 255 39.62 12.69 25.71
C ALA A 255 40.45 13.06 24.45
N SER A 256 39.84 13.01 23.28
CA SER A 256 40.30 13.71 22.08
C SER A 256 39.11 14.33 21.35
N LYS A 257 39.16 15.66 21.19
CA LYS A 257 38.19 16.47 20.46
C LYS A 257 38.37 16.25 18.95
N GLU A 258 37.60 15.35 18.36
CA GLU A 258 37.28 15.39 16.93
C GLU A 258 35.76 15.30 16.75
N GLU A 259 35.20 16.31 16.11
CA GLU A 259 33.77 16.62 15.99
C GLU A 259 33.09 15.85 14.83
N SER A 260 33.42 14.56 14.61
CA SER A 260 32.91 13.77 13.46
C SER A 260 32.00 12.58 13.81
N GLY A 261 31.42 12.56 15.03
CA GLY A 261 30.65 11.43 15.56
C GLY A 261 29.12 11.52 15.52
N ALA A 262 28.53 12.59 14.99
CA ALA A 262 27.08 12.81 15.02
C ALA A 262 26.36 11.99 13.94
N TYR A 263 25.20 11.43 14.27
CA TYR A 263 24.32 10.81 13.28
C TYR A 263 23.63 11.90 12.45
N CYS A 264 23.81 11.84 11.12
CA CYS A 264 23.16 12.72 10.15
C CYS A 264 22.19 11.88 9.29
N PRO A 265 20.86 12.11 9.35
CA PRO A 265 19.87 11.36 8.58
C PRO A 265 20.13 11.39 7.07
N GLU A 266 20.56 12.53 6.53
CA GLU A 266 20.79 12.75 5.10
C GLU A 266 22.01 11.97 4.61
N GLU A 267 23.10 11.95 5.40
CA GLU A 267 24.28 11.12 5.09
C GLU A 267 24.01 9.62 5.27
N ALA A 268 23.18 9.25 6.25
CA ALA A 268 22.75 7.87 6.44
C ALA A 268 21.89 7.42 5.25
N LEU A 269 20.94 8.25 4.82
CA LEU A 269 20.09 8.00 3.65
C LEU A 269 20.93 7.85 2.38
N SER A 270 21.89 8.75 2.13
CA SER A 270 22.71 8.70 0.92
C SER A 270 23.53 7.40 0.84
N ARG A 271 24.01 6.89 1.97
CA ARG A 271 24.72 5.59 2.03
C ARG A 271 23.75 4.43 1.84
N ALA A 272 22.61 4.45 2.53
CA ALA A 272 21.60 3.41 2.38
C ALA A 272 21.10 3.27 0.94
N LEU A 273 20.90 4.39 0.23
CA LEU A 273 20.50 4.40 -1.18
C LEU A 273 21.56 3.78 -2.10
N GLN A 274 22.86 4.02 -1.85
CA GLN A 274 23.94 3.41 -2.62
C GLN A 274 23.93 1.89 -2.42
N ASP A 275 23.90 1.44 -1.17
CA ASP A 275 23.89 0.01 -0.84
C ASP A 275 22.61 -0.69 -1.36
N TRP A 276 21.46 -0.02 -1.34
CA TRP A 276 20.19 -0.58 -1.85
C TRP A 276 20.19 -0.70 -3.37
N THR A 277 20.79 0.26 -4.07
CA THR A 277 20.96 0.21 -5.54
C THR A 277 21.76 -1.03 -5.94
N GLU A 278 22.84 -1.34 -5.21
CA GLU A 278 23.62 -2.55 -5.45
C GLU A 278 22.84 -3.83 -5.11
N GLU A 279 22.03 -3.82 -4.06
CA GLU A 279 21.25 -5.00 -3.64
C GLU A 279 20.14 -5.35 -4.64
N ILE A 280 19.40 -4.34 -5.13
CA ILE A 280 18.35 -4.54 -6.14
C ILE A 280 18.94 -5.01 -7.48
N GLY A 281 20.18 -4.61 -7.79
CA GLY A 281 20.90 -5.06 -8.97
C GLY A 281 21.34 -6.53 -8.93
N LYS A 282 21.30 -7.19 -7.76
CA LYS A 282 21.65 -8.62 -7.64
C LYS A 282 20.45 -9.48 -8.06
N SER A 283 20.68 -10.37 -9.02
CA SER A 283 19.70 -11.40 -9.39
C SER A 283 19.53 -12.38 -8.22
N VAL A 284 18.34 -12.46 -7.64
CA VAL A 284 18.01 -13.46 -6.61
C VAL A 284 17.59 -14.76 -7.29
N LEU A 285 18.54 -15.60 -7.71
CA LEU A 285 18.27 -17.04 -7.90
C LEU A 285 19.54 -17.88 -7.65
N PRO A 286 19.49 -18.76 -6.65
CA PRO A 286 19.94 -20.12 -6.85
C PRO A 286 18.90 -21.12 -6.32
N GLY A 287 18.20 -21.85 -7.20
CA GLY A 287 17.55 -23.12 -6.83
C GLY A 287 16.06 -23.33 -7.12
N ALA A 288 15.36 -22.48 -7.90
CA ALA A 288 14.08 -22.90 -8.46
C ALA A 288 14.32 -23.85 -9.65
N PRO A 289 13.76 -25.08 -9.66
CA PRO A 289 13.81 -25.90 -10.87
C PRO A 289 13.09 -25.17 -11.99
N ASP A 290 13.71 -25.14 -13.17
CA ASP A 290 13.12 -24.69 -14.43
C ASP A 290 11.84 -25.49 -14.70
N VAL A 291 10.71 -25.01 -14.21
CA VAL A 291 9.38 -25.46 -14.59
C VAL A 291 8.63 -24.26 -15.15
N ILE A 292 9.15 -23.70 -16.25
CA ILE A 292 8.36 -23.35 -17.44
C ILE A 292 9.27 -23.58 -18.64
N SER A 293 9.27 -24.82 -19.13
CA SER A 293 9.60 -25.06 -20.53
C SER A 293 8.45 -24.53 -21.38
N ASN A 294 8.78 -23.60 -22.27
CA ASN A 294 8.08 -23.25 -23.50
C ASN A 294 6.64 -23.77 -23.68
N GLU A 295 5.63 -23.10 -23.10
CA GLU A 295 4.30 -23.03 -23.71
C GLU A 295 3.71 -21.61 -23.54
N THR A 296 3.67 -20.90 -24.69
CA THR A 296 2.83 -19.75 -25.03
C THR A 296 2.90 -18.48 -24.17
N ALA A 297 4.03 -17.76 -24.27
CA ALA A 297 3.94 -16.33 -24.49
C ALA A 297 3.52 -16.12 -25.96
N THR A 298 2.28 -15.75 -26.21
CA THR A 298 1.83 -15.35 -27.56
C THR A 298 2.50 -14.03 -27.93
N VAL A 299 3.65 -14.16 -28.58
CA VAL A 299 4.26 -13.12 -29.42
C VAL A 299 3.22 -12.74 -30.48
N TRP A 300 2.73 -11.51 -30.42
CA TRP A 300 2.01 -10.91 -31.53
C TRP A 300 2.99 -10.76 -32.70
N LYS A 301 2.81 -11.57 -33.74
CA LYS A 301 3.47 -11.34 -35.03
C LYS A 301 2.65 -10.33 -35.83
N PRO A 302 3.25 -9.25 -36.36
CA PRO A 302 2.57 -8.39 -37.32
C PRO A 302 2.18 -9.22 -38.55
N CYS A 303 0.96 -9.00 -39.04
CA CYS A 303 0.48 -9.57 -40.29
C CYS A 303 1.20 -8.87 -41.45
N GLU A 304 1.81 -9.65 -42.36
CA GLU A 304 2.41 -9.14 -43.59
C GLU A 304 1.31 -8.55 -44.48
N ILE A 305 1.31 -7.22 -44.61
CA ILE A 305 0.52 -6.52 -45.63
C ILE A 305 1.44 -6.29 -46.82
N GLY A 306 1.01 -6.78 -47.97
CA GLY A 306 1.69 -6.66 -49.24
C GLY A 306 1.93 -5.21 -49.66
N GLU A 307 2.97 -5.09 -50.48
CA GLU A 307 3.50 -3.92 -51.16
C GLU A 307 2.43 -2.93 -51.64
N ASP A 308 2.42 -1.72 -51.05
CA ASP A 308 2.38 -0.44 -51.78
C ASP A 308 2.17 0.72 -50.78
N ARG A 309 3.24 1.50 -50.53
CA ARG A 309 3.27 2.98 -50.36
C ARG A 309 4.51 3.45 -49.57
N GLU A 310 5.50 3.89 -50.33
CA GLU A 310 6.83 4.34 -49.89
C GLU A 310 6.90 5.75 -49.24
N GLN A 311 5.85 6.27 -48.59
CA GLN A 311 5.90 7.65 -48.04
C GLN A 311 5.40 7.87 -46.59
N GLU A 312 5.00 6.83 -45.85
CA GLU A 312 4.59 6.95 -44.43
C GLU A 312 5.66 6.46 -43.41
N THR A 313 6.81 6.01 -43.89
CA THR A 313 7.82 5.30 -43.08
C THR A 313 8.74 6.20 -42.23
N GLN A 314 8.60 7.53 -42.24
CA GLN A 314 9.51 8.44 -41.51
C GLN A 314 9.02 8.92 -40.14
N VAL A 315 7.72 8.80 -39.84
CA VAL A 315 7.14 9.22 -38.54
C VAL A 315 6.91 8.02 -37.63
N LEU A 316 6.52 6.87 -38.19
CA LEU A 316 6.42 5.60 -37.47
C LEU A 316 7.80 5.12 -36.97
N THR A 317 8.87 5.36 -37.71
CA THR A 317 10.24 5.06 -37.28
C THR A 317 10.72 5.90 -36.09
N GLN A 318 10.11 7.06 -35.80
CA GLN A 318 10.49 7.90 -34.65
C GLN A 318 9.75 7.54 -33.35
N LEU A 319 8.57 6.92 -33.44
CA LEU A 319 7.81 6.42 -32.30
C LEU A 319 8.10 4.95 -32.00
N ASP A 320 8.40 4.16 -33.04
CA ASP A 320 9.10 2.89 -32.86
C ASP A 320 10.51 3.14 -32.33
N SER A 321 11.26 4.16 -32.74
CA SER A 321 12.56 4.43 -32.11
C SER A 321 12.42 4.84 -30.64
N ALA A 322 11.39 5.59 -30.24
CA ALA A 322 11.19 5.95 -28.82
C ALA A 322 10.68 4.79 -27.96
N SER A 323 9.88 3.87 -28.52
CA SER A 323 9.40 2.66 -27.83
C SER A 323 10.43 1.53 -27.87
N GLN A 324 11.17 1.38 -28.96
CA GLN A 324 12.35 0.49 -29.10
C GLN A 324 13.54 1.02 -28.29
N GLU A 325 13.73 2.33 -28.11
CA GLU A 325 14.69 2.89 -27.15
C GLU A 325 14.24 2.64 -25.70
N LEU A 326 12.93 2.61 -25.42
CA LEU A 326 12.39 2.25 -24.10
C LEU A 326 12.44 0.73 -23.83
N GLU A 327 12.42 -0.11 -24.87
CA GLU A 327 12.67 -1.55 -24.82
C GLU A 327 14.17 -1.89 -24.75
N ALA A 328 15.05 -1.00 -25.22
CA ALA A 328 16.50 -1.24 -25.27
C ALA A 328 17.23 -1.11 -23.93
N SER A 329 16.65 -0.50 -22.88
CA SER A 329 17.30 -0.46 -21.57
C SER A 329 16.85 -1.63 -20.69
N HIS A 330 17.65 -2.70 -20.65
CA HIS A 330 17.59 -3.79 -19.67
C HIS A 330 17.95 -3.32 -18.23
N GLU A 331 17.79 -2.04 -17.91
CA GLU A 331 18.36 -1.44 -16.72
C GLU A 331 17.39 -1.52 -15.55
N THR A 332 17.82 -2.23 -14.51
CA THR A 332 17.24 -2.18 -13.17
C THR A 332 17.21 -0.73 -12.64
N PRO A 333 16.32 -0.39 -11.69
CA PRO A 333 16.28 0.95 -11.09
C PRO A 333 17.67 1.37 -10.56
N GLY A 334 18.13 2.55 -11.00
CA GLY A 334 19.41 3.11 -10.56
C GLY A 334 19.28 4.03 -9.35
N LEU A 335 20.39 4.60 -8.90
CA LEU A 335 20.43 5.49 -7.72
C LEU A 335 19.48 6.70 -7.85
N THR A 336 19.36 7.28 -9.05
CA THR A 336 18.45 8.41 -9.31
C THR A 336 16.98 7.99 -9.17
N ASP A 337 16.65 6.77 -9.62
CA ASP A 337 15.31 6.21 -9.53
C ASP A 337 14.92 5.96 -8.06
N LEU A 338 15.83 5.38 -7.28
CA LEU A 338 15.59 5.16 -5.84
C LEU A 338 15.51 6.47 -5.05
N ARG A 339 16.29 7.49 -5.42
CA ARG A 339 16.15 8.85 -4.84
C ARG A 339 14.79 9.45 -5.13
N LEU A 340 14.29 9.30 -6.36
CA LEU A 340 12.95 9.73 -6.74
C LEU A 340 11.91 9.00 -5.90
N LEU A 341 12.00 7.66 -5.83
CA LEU A 341 11.09 6.81 -5.06
C LEU A 341 11.03 7.20 -3.57
N VAL A 342 12.18 7.32 -2.90
CA VAL A 342 12.25 7.75 -1.49
C VAL A 342 11.77 9.19 -1.31
N GLY A 343 12.02 10.05 -2.30
CA GLY A 343 11.52 11.42 -2.30
C GLY A 343 9.99 11.53 -2.36
N LEU A 344 9.31 10.49 -2.86
CA LEU A 344 7.84 10.37 -2.86
C LEU A 344 7.33 9.76 -1.56
N PHE A 345 7.97 8.68 -1.11
CA PHE A 345 7.59 7.88 0.04
C PHE A 345 8.62 8.04 1.17
N TYR A 346 8.45 9.10 1.97
CA TYR A 346 9.49 9.53 2.91
C TYR A 346 9.20 9.13 4.37
N LEU A 347 8.57 10.00 5.16
CA LEU A 347 8.29 9.79 6.58
C LEU A 347 6.84 10.19 6.92
N PRO A 348 6.26 9.71 8.05
CA PRO A 348 4.86 9.99 8.41
C PRO A 348 4.50 11.47 8.55
N TYR A 349 5.47 12.31 8.91
CA TYR A 349 5.27 13.73 9.18
C TYR A 349 6.00 14.67 8.22
N GLU A 350 6.62 14.11 7.17
CA GLU A 350 7.48 14.85 6.26
C GLU A 350 7.50 14.15 4.90
N HIS A 351 7.15 14.88 3.84
CA HIS A 351 7.41 14.44 2.48
C HIS A 351 8.86 14.72 2.10
N GLY A 352 9.44 13.87 1.26
CA GLY A 352 10.76 14.14 0.69
C GLY A 352 10.73 15.33 -0.26
N ASP A 353 11.91 15.88 -0.56
CA ASP A 353 12.06 17.10 -1.38
C ASP A 353 11.31 17.02 -2.71
N LYS A 354 11.26 15.82 -3.30
CA LYS A 354 10.64 15.62 -4.60
C LYS A 354 9.13 15.71 -4.57
N ALA A 355 8.47 15.03 -3.63
CA ALA A 355 7.02 15.17 -3.44
C ALA A 355 6.66 16.61 -3.05
N GLN A 356 7.42 17.25 -2.16
CA GLN A 356 7.19 18.65 -1.80
C GLN A 356 7.30 19.58 -3.02
N HIS A 357 8.30 19.38 -3.87
CA HIS A 357 8.48 20.15 -5.09
C HIS A 357 7.31 19.95 -6.06
N LEU A 358 6.94 18.69 -6.36
CA LEU A 358 5.82 18.37 -7.24
C LEU A 358 4.50 18.98 -6.76
N LEU A 359 4.21 18.89 -5.46
CA LEU A 359 3.02 19.48 -4.86
C LEU A 359 3.02 21.00 -4.95
N LYS A 360 4.15 21.65 -4.65
CA LYS A 360 4.30 23.11 -4.76
C LYS A 360 4.12 23.60 -6.21
N GLU A 361 4.73 22.91 -7.17
CA GLU A 361 4.59 23.21 -8.59
C GLU A 361 3.15 23.03 -9.05
N PHE A 362 2.52 21.91 -8.72
CA PHE A 362 1.12 21.63 -9.08
C PHE A 362 0.16 22.68 -8.51
N GLN A 363 0.30 23.01 -7.22
CA GLN A 363 -0.52 24.04 -6.56
C GLN A 363 -0.32 25.41 -7.19
N TRP A 364 0.91 25.79 -7.51
CA TRP A 364 1.20 27.07 -8.16
C TRP A 364 0.60 27.11 -9.57
N LEU A 365 0.76 26.06 -10.37
CA LEU A 365 0.19 25.96 -11.72
C LEU A 365 -1.33 26.09 -11.70
N LYS A 366 -1.99 25.40 -10.75
CA LYS A 366 -3.43 25.49 -10.55
C LYS A 366 -3.86 26.89 -10.12
N ALA A 367 -3.18 27.51 -9.16
CA ALA A 367 -3.53 28.83 -8.64
C ALA A 367 -3.33 29.96 -9.67
N ASN A 368 -2.42 29.78 -10.63
CA ASN A 368 -2.09 30.78 -11.64
C ASN A 368 -2.69 30.48 -13.03
N SER A 369 -3.55 29.47 -13.17
CA SER A 369 -4.15 29.10 -14.47
C SER A 369 -5.08 30.16 -15.08
N SER A 370 -5.50 31.16 -14.32
CA SER A 370 -6.28 32.28 -14.87
C SER A 370 -5.51 33.12 -15.88
N CYS A 371 -4.16 33.12 -15.86
CA CYS A 371 -3.35 33.94 -16.79
C CYS A 371 -3.35 33.39 -18.23
N ILE A 372 -3.70 32.12 -18.40
CA ILE A 372 -3.74 31.39 -19.68
C ILE A 372 -5.17 31.13 -20.18
N SER A 373 -6.18 31.40 -19.34
CA SER A 373 -7.59 31.15 -19.69
C SER A 373 -8.05 32.08 -20.82
N ILE A 374 -8.69 31.49 -21.85
CA ILE A 374 -9.29 32.17 -23.01
C ILE A 374 -10.29 33.27 -22.57
N ALA A 375 -10.89 33.15 -21.39
CA ALA A 375 -11.86 34.10 -20.85
C ALA A 375 -11.24 35.45 -20.43
N VAL A 376 -9.92 35.52 -20.21
CA VAL A 376 -9.23 36.73 -19.76
C VAL A 376 -8.53 37.40 -20.94
N LYS A 377 -8.98 38.60 -21.32
CA LYS A 377 -8.34 39.42 -22.38
C LYS A 377 -6.86 39.65 -22.05
N LYS A 378 -5.96 39.11 -22.90
CA LYS A 378 -4.49 39.29 -22.89
C LYS A 378 -3.88 39.33 -21.49
N GLY A 379 -3.66 38.14 -20.90
CA GLY A 379 -2.77 37.99 -19.75
C GLY A 379 -1.39 38.59 -20.03
N ASP A 380 -0.72 39.07 -18.98
CA ASP A 380 0.66 39.57 -19.04
C ASP A 380 1.57 38.52 -19.71
N PRO A 381 2.20 38.81 -20.87
CA PRO A 381 3.01 37.85 -21.60
C PRO A 381 4.08 37.18 -20.74
N GLN A 382 4.69 37.93 -19.81
CA GLN A 382 5.71 37.37 -18.90
C GLN A 382 5.14 36.29 -17.98
N LYS A 383 3.92 36.49 -17.47
CA LYS A 383 3.25 35.51 -16.59
C LYS A 383 2.78 34.27 -17.36
N VAL A 384 2.39 34.45 -18.62
CA VAL A 384 2.04 33.33 -19.51
C VAL A 384 3.27 32.48 -19.82
N ASP A 385 4.40 33.11 -20.15
CA ASP A 385 5.65 32.40 -20.43
C ASP A 385 6.20 31.69 -19.19
N GLU A 386 6.13 32.33 -18.02
CA GLU A 386 6.49 31.69 -16.74
C GLU A 386 5.61 30.45 -16.49
N TRP A 387 4.29 30.60 -16.65
CA TRP A 387 3.37 29.49 -16.43
C TRP A 387 3.66 28.31 -17.37
N ARG A 388 3.86 28.58 -18.65
CA ARG A 388 4.17 27.55 -19.65
C ARG A 388 5.50 26.86 -19.39
N SER A 389 6.53 27.62 -18.99
CA SER A 389 7.84 27.07 -18.63
C SER A 389 7.74 26.12 -17.43
N ARG A 390 7.04 26.52 -16.37
CA ARG A 390 6.82 25.68 -15.18
C ARG A 390 5.95 24.47 -15.48
N ALA A 391 4.93 24.61 -16.33
CA ALA A 391 4.10 23.49 -16.75
C ALA A 391 4.89 22.44 -17.55
N LEU A 392 5.81 22.88 -18.42
CA LEU A 392 6.71 21.98 -19.14
C LEU A 392 7.66 21.24 -18.19
N HIS A 393 8.24 21.95 -17.23
CA HIS A 393 9.08 21.33 -16.20
C HIS A 393 8.29 20.32 -15.36
N PHE A 394 7.10 20.68 -14.88
CA PHE A 394 6.22 19.77 -14.15
C PHE A 394 5.87 18.52 -14.96
N LYS A 395 5.60 18.67 -16.26
CA LYS A 395 5.41 17.53 -17.18
C LYS A 395 6.65 16.62 -17.22
N GLN A 396 7.84 17.18 -17.37
CA GLN A 396 9.09 16.39 -17.39
C GLN A 396 9.27 15.61 -16.09
N GLU A 397 8.90 16.20 -14.96
CA GLU A 397 8.98 15.52 -13.68
C GLU A 397 7.96 14.39 -13.53
N CYS A 398 6.77 14.56 -14.11
CA CYS A 398 5.80 13.47 -14.24
C CYS A 398 6.30 12.36 -15.18
N ASP A 399 7.01 12.71 -16.25
CA ASP A 399 7.61 11.74 -17.18
C ASP A 399 8.70 10.91 -16.50
N ASN A 400 9.51 11.50 -15.61
CA ASN A 400 10.48 10.78 -14.79
C ASN A 400 9.82 9.69 -13.91
N LEU A 401 8.61 9.92 -13.41
CA LEU A 401 7.86 8.93 -12.62
C LEU A 401 7.35 7.76 -13.47
N LEU A 402 7.01 8.00 -14.73
CA LEU A 402 6.68 6.93 -15.67
C LEU A 402 7.89 6.05 -15.98
N HIS A 403 9.06 6.66 -16.11
CA HIS A 403 10.31 5.94 -16.31
C HIS A 403 10.67 5.10 -15.07
N LEU A 404 10.53 5.67 -13.87
CA LEU A 404 10.70 4.95 -12.60
C LEU A 404 9.82 3.70 -12.55
N HIS A 405 8.51 3.85 -12.77
CA HIS A 405 7.57 2.73 -12.79
C HIS A 405 7.98 1.65 -13.80
N SER A 406 8.37 2.05 -15.02
CA SER A 406 8.79 1.12 -16.08
C SER A 406 10.04 0.34 -15.69
N ARG A 407 11.01 0.97 -15.03
CA ARG A 407 12.23 0.32 -14.52
C ARG A 407 11.94 -0.62 -13.37
N ILE A 408 11.03 -0.25 -12.45
CA ILE A 408 10.61 -1.11 -11.34
C ILE A 408 9.94 -2.39 -11.85
N ILE A 409 9.02 -2.30 -12.82
CA ILE A 409 8.37 -3.48 -13.43
C ILE A 409 9.40 -4.42 -14.08
N LYS A 410 10.45 -3.86 -14.68
CA LYS A 410 11.53 -4.60 -15.33
C LYS A 410 12.61 -5.11 -14.36
N SER A 411 12.49 -4.84 -13.06
CA SER A 411 13.45 -5.29 -12.05
C SER A 411 13.61 -6.82 -12.06
N THR A 412 14.86 -7.28 -12.02
CA THR A 412 15.20 -8.70 -11.85
C THR A 412 14.94 -9.17 -10.43
N ASN A 413 15.01 -8.27 -9.43
CA ASN A 413 14.57 -8.54 -8.08
C ASN A 413 13.03 -8.45 -8.02
N ARG A 414 12.38 -9.62 -8.05
CA ARG A 414 10.91 -9.75 -8.03
C ARG A 414 10.30 -9.48 -6.65
N ALA A 415 11.02 -9.76 -5.57
CA ALA A 415 10.56 -9.44 -4.21
C ALA A 415 10.39 -7.92 -4.06
N PHE A 416 11.41 -7.16 -4.43
CA PHE A 416 11.38 -5.69 -4.47
C PHE A 416 10.22 -5.16 -5.30
N LEU A 417 9.98 -5.75 -6.48
CA LEU A 417 8.85 -5.37 -7.32
C LEU A 417 7.52 -5.62 -6.61
N TYR A 418 7.27 -6.83 -6.12
CA TYR A 418 5.96 -7.19 -5.57
C TYR A 418 5.58 -6.39 -4.33
N ASP A 419 6.56 -6.10 -3.47
CA ASP A 419 6.35 -5.32 -2.26
C ASP A 419 6.03 -3.84 -2.58
N LEU A 420 6.70 -3.25 -3.56
CA LEU A 420 6.55 -1.82 -3.85
C LEU A 420 5.57 -1.49 -4.98
N TYR A 421 5.16 -2.47 -5.78
CA TYR A 421 4.30 -2.27 -6.95
C TYR A 421 3.00 -1.53 -6.65
N PRO A 422 2.20 -1.88 -5.61
CA PRO A 422 0.94 -1.19 -5.33
C PRO A 422 1.13 0.32 -5.14
N TYR A 423 2.15 0.72 -4.37
CA TYR A 423 2.49 2.11 -4.08
C TYR A 423 2.97 2.86 -5.33
N VAL A 424 3.87 2.23 -6.10
CA VAL A 424 4.44 2.83 -7.32
C VAL A 424 3.37 2.98 -8.42
N TRP A 425 2.48 2.01 -8.54
CA TRP A 425 1.35 2.04 -9.47
C TRP A 425 0.38 3.19 -9.14
N ASP A 426 0.02 3.34 -7.87
CA ASP A 426 -0.90 4.38 -7.43
C ASP A 426 -0.32 5.80 -7.66
N VAL A 427 0.93 6.04 -7.23
CA VAL A 427 1.57 7.35 -7.43
C VAL A 427 1.77 7.66 -8.92
N ARG A 428 2.06 6.66 -9.75
CA ARG A 428 2.15 6.83 -11.22
C ARG A 428 0.81 7.30 -11.78
N ASN A 429 -0.28 6.63 -11.46
CA ASN A 429 -1.60 6.96 -12.00
C ASN A 429 -2.09 8.33 -11.49
N THR A 430 -1.89 8.62 -10.21
CA THR A 430 -2.21 9.94 -9.64
C THR A 430 -1.40 11.05 -10.32
N THR A 431 -0.11 10.82 -10.55
CA THR A 431 0.76 11.77 -11.26
C THR A 431 0.35 11.94 -12.72
N LEU A 432 -0.05 10.86 -13.41
CA LEU A 432 -0.56 10.92 -14.77
C LEU A 432 -1.81 11.81 -14.86
N LEU A 433 -2.73 11.67 -13.92
CA LEU A 433 -3.91 12.53 -13.82
C LEU A 433 -3.53 13.99 -13.55
N ALA A 434 -2.58 14.24 -12.64
CA ALA A 434 -2.09 15.59 -12.36
C ALA A 434 -1.42 16.23 -13.60
N LYS A 435 -0.60 15.47 -14.33
CA LYS A 435 0.00 15.87 -15.61
C LYS A 435 -1.07 16.21 -16.64
N ALA A 436 -2.07 15.34 -16.81
CA ALA A 436 -3.19 15.55 -17.72
C ALA A 436 -3.93 16.85 -17.40
N PHE A 437 -4.23 17.07 -16.12
CA PHE A 437 -4.93 18.25 -15.63
C PHE A 437 -4.14 19.54 -15.91
N VAL A 438 -2.84 19.55 -15.67
CA VAL A 438 -1.98 20.72 -15.98
C VAL A 438 -1.95 20.99 -17.48
N LEU A 439 -1.83 19.97 -18.33
CA LEU A 439 -1.84 20.14 -19.78
C LEU A 439 -3.18 20.70 -20.27
N TRP A 440 -4.29 20.20 -19.71
CA TRP A 440 -5.63 20.69 -19.99
C TRP A 440 -5.79 22.17 -19.61
N LEU A 441 -5.30 22.58 -18.43
CA LEU A 441 -5.31 24.00 -18.05
C LEU A 441 -4.56 24.87 -19.06
N GLY A 442 -3.49 24.34 -19.67
CA GLY A 442 -2.59 24.98 -20.62
C GLY A 442 -3.14 25.24 -22.02
N ASP A 443 -4.31 24.70 -22.37
CA ASP A 443 -4.74 24.47 -23.76
C ASP A 443 -3.63 23.80 -24.61
N LEU A 444 -2.74 23.03 -23.97
CA LEU A 444 -1.62 22.35 -24.61
C LEU A 444 -2.08 21.00 -25.14
N PHE A 445 -1.59 20.63 -26.32
CA PHE A 445 -1.87 19.32 -26.94
C PHE A 445 -1.54 18.19 -25.96
N ILE A 446 -2.55 17.41 -25.59
CA ILE A 446 -2.39 16.22 -24.75
C ILE A 446 -1.88 15.10 -25.68
N PRO A 447 -0.64 14.60 -25.52
CA PRO A 447 -0.15 13.54 -26.37
C PRO A 447 -1.01 12.28 -26.20
N PHE A 448 -1.43 11.75 -27.34
CA PHE A 448 -2.61 10.91 -27.54
C PHE A 448 -2.66 9.50 -26.89
N PRO A 449 -1.57 8.80 -26.50
CA PRO A 449 -1.74 7.39 -26.09
C PRO A 449 -2.22 7.17 -24.64
N LEU A 450 -1.83 8.01 -23.66
CA LEU A 450 -1.92 7.58 -22.25
C LEU A 450 -3.17 8.02 -21.47
N ILE A 451 -3.85 9.10 -21.90
CA ILE A 451 -5.02 9.66 -21.21
C ILE A 451 -6.31 9.28 -21.93
N CYS A 452 -6.23 8.91 -23.22
CA CYS A 452 -7.38 8.38 -23.92
C CYS A 452 -7.88 7.15 -23.17
N ASP A 453 -7.07 6.14 -22.84
CA ASP A 453 -7.58 4.92 -22.22
C ASP A 453 -8.38 5.15 -20.92
N VAL A 454 -7.92 6.00 -19.98
CA VAL A 454 -8.64 6.21 -18.70
C VAL A 454 -9.89 7.10 -18.85
N LEU A 455 -9.79 8.20 -19.61
CA LEU A 455 -10.94 9.09 -19.84
C LEU A 455 -11.92 8.48 -20.84
N LEU A 456 -11.44 7.73 -21.82
CA LEU A 456 -12.26 7.00 -22.78
C LEU A 456 -12.93 5.80 -22.12
N LEU A 457 -12.24 5.07 -21.23
CA LEU A 457 -12.88 3.99 -20.46
C LEU A 457 -14.01 4.57 -19.63
N SER A 458 -13.78 5.65 -18.88
CA SER A 458 -14.86 6.31 -18.12
C SER A 458 -15.97 6.91 -19.01
N HIS A 459 -15.63 7.57 -20.13
CA HIS A 459 -16.63 8.11 -21.06
C HIS A 459 -17.34 7.03 -21.91
N SER A 460 -16.81 5.81 -21.98
CA SER A 460 -17.45 4.67 -22.68
C SER A 460 -18.27 3.79 -21.74
N THR A 461 -17.93 3.71 -20.45
CA THR A 461 -18.63 2.86 -19.48
C THR A 461 -19.68 3.62 -18.67
N VAL A 462 -19.30 4.68 -17.97
CA VAL A 462 -20.17 5.40 -17.01
C VAL A 462 -20.61 6.78 -17.49
N GLY A 463 -19.85 7.40 -18.41
CA GLY A 463 -20.12 8.71 -18.97
C GLY A 463 -21.54 8.91 -19.55
N PRO A 464 -22.02 8.03 -20.46
CA PRO A 464 -23.37 8.20 -21.03
C PRO A 464 -24.46 8.06 -19.96
N LEU A 465 -24.28 7.18 -18.96
CA LEU A 465 -25.21 7.01 -17.85
C LEU A 465 -25.33 8.30 -17.03
N LEU A 466 -24.21 8.90 -16.68
CA LEU A 466 -24.16 10.16 -15.92
C LEU A 466 -24.73 11.35 -16.72
N HIS A 467 -24.55 11.37 -18.04
CA HIS A 467 -24.99 12.48 -18.87
C HIS A 467 -26.48 12.39 -19.28
N LEU A 468 -26.94 11.20 -19.65
CA LEU A 468 -28.28 10.97 -20.20
C LEU A 468 -29.28 10.43 -19.18
N SER A 469 -28.83 9.96 -18.02
CA SER A 469 -29.68 9.46 -16.93
C SER A 469 -29.19 9.92 -15.55
N PRO A 470 -28.91 11.23 -15.36
CA PRO A 470 -28.43 11.76 -14.07
C PRO A 470 -29.43 11.54 -12.93
N GLU A 471 -30.73 11.47 -13.22
CA GLU A 471 -31.79 11.21 -12.24
C GLU A 471 -31.75 9.80 -11.62
N TYR A 472 -30.99 8.89 -12.21
CA TYR A 472 -30.74 7.53 -11.71
C TYR A 472 -29.27 7.32 -11.35
N SER A 473 -28.55 8.40 -11.04
CA SER A 473 -27.13 8.37 -10.67
C SER A 473 -26.95 8.75 -9.20
N PHE A 474 -26.50 7.79 -8.40
CA PHE A 474 -26.26 7.93 -6.96
C PHE A 474 -24.78 7.70 -6.67
N ILE A 475 -24.25 8.47 -5.72
CA ILE A 475 -22.87 8.35 -5.24
C ILE A 475 -22.88 7.97 -3.77
N LEU A 476 -21.84 7.23 -3.37
CA LEU A 476 -21.52 6.95 -1.99
C LEU A 476 -20.23 7.68 -1.64
N GLU A 477 -20.26 8.42 -0.53
CA GLU A 477 -19.15 9.24 -0.05
C GLU A 477 -18.92 8.93 1.44
N ASP A 478 -17.66 8.65 1.80
CA ASP A 478 -17.20 8.57 3.19
C ASP A 478 -16.41 9.83 3.58
N ASP A 479 -15.80 9.85 4.76
CA ASP A 479 -14.98 10.95 5.25
C ASP A 479 -13.69 11.19 4.44
N ARG A 480 -13.31 10.24 3.56
CA ARG A 480 -12.16 10.32 2.65
C ARG A 480 -12.57 10.65 1.21
N GLY A 481 -13.88 10.68 0.90
CA GLY A 481 -14.43 11.09 -0.39
C GLY A 481 -15.26 9.99 -1.05
N LEU A 482 -15.37 10.04 -2.38
CA LEU A 482 -16.19 9.10 -3.16
C LEU A 482 -15.68 7.66 -3.01
N CYS A 483 -16.53 6.78 -2.49
CA CYS A 483 -16.19 5.38 -2.23
C CYS A 483 -17.15 4.37 -2.89
N GLY A 484 -18.13 4.83 -3.66
CA GLY A 484 -18.96 3.98 -4.51
C GLY A 484 -19.98 4.75 -5.34
N TYR A 485 -20.69 4.05 -6.22
CA TYR A 485 -21.78 4.61 -7.03
C TYR A 485 -22.84 3.57 -7.40
N ALA A 486 -24.03 4.06 -7.74
CA ALA A 486 -25.08 3.28 -8.39
C ALA A 486 -25.68 4.10 -9.53
N LEU A 487 -25.60 3.59 -10.76
CA LEU A 487 -26.09 4.21 -11.98
C LEU A 487 -27.19 3.34 -12.58
N GLY A 488 -28.22 3.95 -13.16
CA GLY A 488 -29.24 3.22 -13.88
C GLY A 488 -29.82 3.94 -15.09
N VAL A 489 -30.56 3.17 -15.87
CA VAL A 489 -31.27 3.60 -17.08
C VAL A 489 -32.71 3.14 -16.97
N MET A 490 -33.66 4.04 -17.20
CA MET A 490 -35.09 3.70 -17.17
C MET A 490 -35.50 2.81 -18.34
N ASP A 491 -35.21 3.24 -19.57
CA ASP A 491 -35.58 2.55 -20.80
C ASP A 491 -34.36 2.44 -21.70
N VAL A 492 -33.79 1.24 -21.77
CA VAL A 492 -32.55 0.98 -22.51
C VAL A 492 -32.68 1.30 -24.00
N LYS A 493 -33.85 1.08 -24.62
CA LYS A 493 -34.08 1.38 -26.05
C LYS A 493 -33.96 2.87 -26.34
N SER A 494 -34.61 3.68 -25.52
CA SER A 494 -34.58 5.14 -25.63
C SER A 494 -33.21 5.69 -25.29
N PHE A 495 -32.54 5.12 -24.28
CA PHE A 495 -31.18 5.49 -23.91
C PHE A 495 -30.18 5.25 -25.04
N ILE A 496 -30.21 4.06 -25.68
CA ILE A 496 -29.34 3.75 -26.83
C ILE A 496 -29.57 4.76 -27.96
N LYS A 497 -30.84 5.03 -28.30
CA LYS A 497 -31.18 6.01 -29.33
C LYS A 497 -30.65 7.41 -29.00
N ASN A 498 -30.70 7.81 -27.74
CA ASN A 498 -30.15 9.09 -27.28
C ASN A 498 -28.62 9.10 -27.32
N CYS A 499 -27.96 8.00 -26.95
CA CYS A 499 -26.51 7.84 -27.10
C CYS A 499 -26.08 8.05 -28.56
N GLU A 500 -26.75 7.40 -29.51
CA GLU A 500 -26.48 7.53 -30.94
C GLU A 500 -26.70 8.95 -31.47
N ALA A 501 -27.74 9.62 -30.98
CA ALA A 501 -28.14 10.93 -31.45
C ALA A 501 -27.30 12.09 -30.87
N THR A 502 -26.86 12.00 -29.62
CA THR A 502 -26.26 13.14 -28.90
C THR A 502 -24.90 12.82 -28.26
N TRP A 503 -24.76 11.68 -27.59
CA TRP A 503 -23.52 11.35 -26.87
C TRP A 503 -22.38 10.99 -27.82
N PHE A 504 -22.60 10.06 -28.74
CA PHE A 504 -21.56 9.57 -29.66
C PHE A 504 -21.09 10.62 -30.66
N PRO A 505 -21.96 11.48 -31.24
CA PRO A 505 -21.49 12.61 -32.02
C PRO A 505 -20.61 13.57 -31.22
N ALA A 506 -21.00 13.92 -29.98
CA ALA A 506 -20.20 14.78 -29.11
C ALA A 506 -18.86 14.16 -28.72
N MET A 507 -18.82 12.84 -28.44
CA MET A 507 -17.56 12.13 -28.18
C MET A 507 -16.68 12.07 -29.43
N ARG A 508 -17.24 11.85 -30.62
CA ARG A 508 -16.48 11.87 -31.88
C ARG A 508 -15.91 13.25 -32.21
N GLU A 509 -16.61 14.33 -31.85
CA GLU A 509 -16.08 15.70 -31.96
C GLU A 509 -14.96 15.95 -30.94
N LYS A 510 -15.14 15.46 -29.71
CA LYS A 510 -14.14 15.53 -28.63
C LYS A 510 -12.89 14.68 -28.91
N TYR A 511 -13.00 13.62 -29.71
CA TYR A 511 -11.94 12.65 -30.02
C TYR A 511 -11.79 12.40 -31.55
N PRO A 512 -10.90 13.12 -32.29
CA PRO A 512 -10.77 13.03 -33.75
C PRO A 512 -10.23 11.70 -34.33
N GLN A 513 -10.53 11.43 -35.62
CA GLN A 513 -10.51 10.12 -36.30
C GLN A 513 -9.19 9.31 -36.37
N ALA A 514 -7.99 9.89 -36.23
CA ALA A 514 -6.74 9.10 -36.21
C ALA A 514 -6.60 8.20 -34.96
N SER A 515 -7.56 8.32 -34.05
CA SER A 515 -7.66 7.70 -32.74
C SER A 515 -8.91 6.82 -32.63
N TYR A 516 -9.65 6.61 -33.74
CA TYR A 516 -10.96 5.98 -33.73
C TYR A 516 -10.91 4.50 -34.09
N THR A 517 -9.86 3.95 -34.71
CA THR A 517 -9.89 2.56 -35.20
C THR A 517 -9.83 1.49 -34.09
N GLU A 518 -9.08 1.73 -33.01
CA GLU A 518 -9.10 0.85 -31.82
C GLU A 518 -10.24 1.21 -30.85
N VAL A 519 -10.59 2.50 -30.79
CA VAL A 519 -11.70 3.01 -29.98
C VAL A 519 -13.04 2.53 -30.53
N SER A 520 -13.29 2.61 -31.84
CA SER A 520 -14.44 2.02 -32.55
C SER A 520 -14.49 0.51 -32.40
N ALA A 521 -13.34 -0.18 -32.37
CA ALA A 521 -13.34 -1.62 -32.12
C ALA A 521 -13.86 -1.98 -30.70
N HIS A 522 -13.65 -1.11 -29.71
CA HIS A 522 -14.20 -1.26 -28.35
C HIS A 522 -15.61 -0.66 -28.19
N PHE A 523 -15.93 0.37 -28.97
CA PHE A 523 -17.13 1.21 -28.83
C PHE A 523 -18.28 0.76 -29.75
N ASP A 524 -18.00 0.26 -30.96
CA ASP A 524 -19.00 -0.25 -31.92
C ASP A 524 -19.28 -1.75 -31.77
N ARG A 525 -18.46 -2.50 -31.01
CA ARG A 525 -18.57 -3.97 -31.00
C ARG A 525 -19.19 -4.58 -29.73
N ASN A 526 -19.00 -4.03 -28.53
CA ASN A 526 -19.14 -4.88 -27.32
C ASN A 526 -20.05 -4.43 -26.13
N ARG A 527 -20.68 -3.23 -26.06
CA ARG A 527 -21.55 -2.92 -24.87
C ARG A 527 -22.96 -2.39 -25.12
N LEU A 528 -23.29 -2.00 -26.35
CA LEU A 528 -24.68 -1.73 -26.76
C LEU A 528 -25.10 -2.71 -27.85
N ALA A 529 -24.62 -3.95 -27.76
CA ALA A 529 -25.23 -5.07 -28.48
C ALA A 529 -26.74 -5.01 -28.17
N THR A 530 -27.55 -4.95 -29.21
CA THR A 530 -28.98 -4.71 -29.08
C THR A 530 -29.58 -5.82 -28.23
N TYR A 531 -29.89 -5.54 -26.97
CA TYR A 531 -30.48 -6.54 -26.08
C TYR A 531 -31.73 -7.13 -26.73
N PRO A 532 -31.96 -8.45 -26.62
CA PRO A 532 -33.13 -9.07 -27.23
C PRO A 532 -34.41 -8.37 -26.77
N ASP A 533 -35.34 -8.13 -27.70
CA ASP A 533 -36.64 -7.54 -27.36
C ASP A 533 -37.37 -8.34 -26.27
N SER A 534 -37.14 -9.65 -26.20
CA SER A 534 -37.67 -10.53 -25.15
C SER A 534 -37.13 -10.22 -23.76
N LEU A 535 -35.86 -9.82 -23.64
CA LEU A 535 -35.29 -9.37 -22.37
C LEU A 535 -35.88 -8.02 -21.97
N LEU A 536 -35.81 -7.05 -22.88
CA LEU A 536 -36.25 -5.67 -22.63
C LEU A 536 -37.76 -5.55 -22.41
N TYR A 537 -38.56 -6.51 -22.90
CA TYR A 537 -39.99 -6.57 -22.61
C TYR A 537 -40.29 -6.78 -21.11
N HIS A 538 -39.47 -7.58 -20.42
CA HIS A 538 -39.64 -7.87 -18.99
C HIS A 538 -38.73 -7.01 -18.09
N PHE A 539 -37.56 -6.62 -18.60
CA PHE A 539 -36.53 -5.88 -17.86
C PHE A 539 -36.07 -4.67 -18.69
N PRO A 540 -36.88 -3.59 -18.78
CA PRO A 540 -36.55 -2.43 -19.62
C PRO A 540 -35.38 -1.59 -19.11
N SER A 541 -34.99 -1.76 -17.83
CA SER A 541 -34.02 -0.91 -17.15
C SER A 541 -32.68 -1.61 -16.90
N LEU A 542 -31.57 -0.88 -17.06
CA LEU A 542 -30.21 -1.34 -16.76
C LEU A 542 -29.74 -0.73 -15.44
N VAL A 543 -29.00 -1.50 -14.63
CA VAL A 543 -28.37 -1.02 -13.38
C VAL A 543 -26.89 -1.40 -13.31
N HIS A 544 -26.08 -0.50 -12.75
CA HIS A 544 -24.66 -0.71 -12.47
C HIS A 544 -24.32 -0.18 -11.08
N VAL A 545 -23.73 -1.00 -10.22
CA VAL A 545 -23.40 -0.65 -8.83
C VAL A 545 -21.98 -1.11 -8.54
N GLU A 546 -21.15 -0.20 -8.06
CA GLU A 546 -19.75 -0.47 -7.72
C GLU A 546 -19.38 0.25 -6.42
N VAL A 547 -18.62 -0.43 -5.56
CA VAL A 547 -18.15 0.12 -4.26
C VAL A 547 -16.69 -0.28 -4.07
N LEU A 548 -15.88 0.64 -3.55
CA LEU A 548 -14.46 0.37 -3.28
C LEU A 548 -14.30 -0.79 -2.27
N PRO A 549 -13.27 -1.64 -2.42
CA PRO A 549 -12.98 -2.73 -1.47
C PRO A 549 -12.80 -2.25 -0.03
N ASP A 550 -12.39 -1.00 0.16
CA ASP A 550 -12.18 -0.35 1.46
C ASP A 550 -13.49 -0.15 2.26
N VAL A 551 -14.66 -0.31 1.64
CA VAL A 551 -15.97 -0.22 2.30
C VAL A 551 -16.35 -1.60 2.87
N LEU A 552 -16.02 -1.80 4.16
CA LEU A 552 -16.22 -3.08 4.85
C LEU A 552 -17.70 -3.40 5.16
N ASP A 553 -18.56 -2.39 5.27
CA ASP A 553 -19.98 -2.57 5.57
C ASP A 553 -20.84 -2.77 4.32
N SER A 554 -21.14 -4.03 4.00
CA SER A 554 -22.03 -4.41 2.89
C SER A 554 -23.46 -3.83 2.98
N SER A 555 -23.90 -3.35 4.16
CA SER A 555 -25.22 -2.74 4.33
C SER A 555 -25.33 -1.43 3.56
N VAL A 556 -24.22 -0.70 3.41
CA VAL A 556 -24.15 0.59 2.72
C VAL A 556 -24.31 0.41 1.22
N ALA A 557 -23.58 -0.55 0.63
CA ALA A 557 -23.73 -0.93 -0.77
C ALA A 557 -25.16 -1.39 -1.09
N ARG A 558 -25.78 -2.15 -0.18
CA ARG A 558 -27.17 -2.59 -0.29
C ARG A 558 -28.15 -1.41 -0.25
N CYS A 559 -27.91 -0.44 0.63
CA CYS A 559 -28.73 0.77 0.71
C CYS A 559 -28.65 1.58 -0.59
N LEU A 560 -27.45 1.79 -1.11
CA LEU A 560 -27.20 2.49 -2.37
C LEU A 560 -27.93 1.82 -3.55
N ALA A 561 -27.77 0.50 -3.71
CA ALA A 561 -28.49 -0.26 -4.72
C ALA A 561 -30.01 -0.17 -4.55
N THR A 562 -30.51 -0.25 -3.30
CA THR A 562 -31.95 -0.17 -3.00
C THR A 562 -32.53 1.20 -3.39
N CYS A 563 -31.80 2.29 -3.15
CA CYS A 563 -32.19 3.63 -3.58
C CYS A 563 -32.40 3.70 -5.10
N LEU A 564 -31.46 3.16 -5.87
CA LEU A 564 -31.57 3.11 -7.33
C LEU A 564 -32.77 2.28 -7.79
N LEU A 565 -32.97 1.08 -7.23
CA LEU A 565 -34.08 0.20 -7.59
C LEU A 565 -35.44 0.83 -7.28
N LEU A 566 -35.56 1.52 -6.14
CA LEU A 566 -36.78 2.25 -5.78
C LEU A 566 -37.04 3.42 -6.73
N ALA A 567 -36.01 4.17 -7.10
CA ALA A 567 -36.13 5.27 -8.06
C ALA A 567 -36.64 4.76 -9.42
N LEU A 568 -36.10 3.65 -9.91
CA LEU A 568 -36.54 3.02 -11.16
C LEU A 568 -38.00 2.51 -11.05
N LYS A 569 -38.36 1.88 -9.94
CA LYS A 569 -39.72 1.38 -9.70
C LYS A 569 -40.76 2.49 -9.67
N VAL A 570 -40.50 3.56 -8.92
CA VAL A 570 -41.44 4.69 -8.76
C VAL A 570 -41.66 5.41 -10.08
N ASN A 571 -40.65 5.45 -10.95
CA ASN A 571 -40.74 6.05 -12.27
C ASN A 571 -41.23 5.07 -13.36
N GLY A 572 -41.72 3.89 -12.98
CA GLY A 572 -42.51 3.01 -13.85
C GLY A 572 -41.79 1.82 -14.46
N SER A 573 -40.55 1.53 -14.07
CA SER A 573 -39.86 0.31 -14.50
C SER A 573 -40.51 -0.93 -13.91
N GLN A 574 -40.76 -1.93 -14.77
CA GLN A 574 -41.34 -3.23 -14.38
C GLN A 574 -40.26 -4.26 -13.99
N GLY A 575 -39.01 -4.01 -14.37
CA GLY A 575 -37.91 -4.92 -14.13
C GLY A 575 -36.57 -4.30 -14.54
N VAL A 576 -35.52 -4.75 -13.87
CA VAL A 576 -34.13 -4.33 -14.08
C VAL A 576 -33.24 -5.51 -14.41
N PHE A 577 -32.15 -5.25 -15.12
CA PHE A 577 -31.08 -6.23 -15.33
C PHE A 577 -29.69 -5.60 -15.20
N CYS A 578 -28.68 -6.45 -15.04
CA CYS A 578 -27.26 -6.09 -15.06
C CYS A 578 -26.43 -7.20 -15.73
N GLU A 579 -25.23 -6.84 -16.19
CA GLU A 579 -24.24 -7.74 -16.79
C GLU A 579 -23.05 -7.89 -15.86
N MET A 580 -22.49 -9.09 -15.78
CA MET A 580 -21.27 -9.35 -15.01
C MET A 580 -20.49 -10.55 -15.55
N LEU A 581 -19.21 -10.59 -15.21
CA LEU A 581 -18.35 -11.73 -15.50
C LEU A 581 -18.67 -12.90 -14.53
N PRO A 582 -18.80 -14.14 -15.00
CA PRO A 582 -19.06 -15.30 -14.16
C PRO A 582 -17.94 -15.58 -13.14
N THR A 583 -16.73 -15.06 -13.38
CA THR A 583 -15.60 -15.16 -12.45
C THR A 583 -15.73 -14.22 -11.25
N ASP A 584 -16.61 -13.23 -11.30
CA ASP A 584 -16.83 -12.26 -10.21
C ASP A 584 -17.85 -12.79 -9.20
N GLN A 585 -17.40 -13.72 -8.35
CA GLN A 585 -18.26 -14.37 -7.35
C GLN A 585 -18.82 -13.38 -6.32
N LEU A 586 -18.09 -12.30 -6.01
CA LEU A 586 -18.51 -11.31 -5.03
C LEU A 586 -19.71 -10.50 -5.52
N HIS A 587 -19.67 -9.98 -6.75
CA HIS A 587 -20.80 -9.27 -7.36
C HIS A 587 -21.99 -10.20 -7.60
N LEU A 588 -21.75 -11.44 -8.04
CA LEU A 588 -22.81 -12.43 -8.21
C LEU A 588 -23.56 -12.70 -6.90
N GLU A 589 -22.84 -12.91 -5.80
CA GLU A 589 -23.45 -13.08 -4.48
C GLU A 589 -24.22 -11.82 -4.03
N PHE A 590 -23.67 -10.64 -4.28
CA PHE A 590 -24.29 -9.36 -3.92
C PHE A 590 -25.65 -9.17 -4.63
N PHE A 591 -25.70 -9.33 -5.96
CA PHE A 591 -26.93 -9.18 -6.74
C PHE A 591 -27.93 -10.31 -6.46
N THR A 592 -27.46 -11.53 -6.22
CA THR A 592 -28.32 -12.65 -5.82
C THR A 592 -28.99 -12.40 -4.46
N LYS A 593 -28.25 -11.86 -3.47
CA LYS A 593 -28.81 -11.43 -2.17
C LYS A 593 -29.78 -10.25 -2.31
N LEU A 594 -29.65 -9.45 -3.36
CA LEU A 594 -30.63 -8.43 -3.75
C LEU A 594 -31.82 -9.01 -4.54
N GLY A 595 -31.90 -10.32 -4.77
CA GLY A 595 -33.03 -10.97 -5.45
C GLY A 595 -32.98 -10.91 -6.97
N PHE A 596 -31.80 -10.68 -7.56
CA PHE A 596 -31.58 -10.89 -8.98
C PHE A 596 -31.40 -12.38 -9.29
N LEU A 597 -31.88 -12.81 -10.46
CA LEU A 597 -31.81 -14.17 -10.96
C LEU A 597 -31.11 -14.18 -12.31
N GLU A 598 -30.31 -15.21 -12.59
CA GLU A 598 -29.70 -15.42 -13.92
C GLU A 598 -30.82 -15.65 -14.96
N ILE A 599 -30.85 -14.80 -15.99
CA ILE A 599 -31.85 -14.89 -17.06
C ILE A 599 -31.30 -15.72 -18.21
N PHE A 600 -30.09 -15.42 -18.67
CA PHE A 600 -29.36 -16.17 -19.69
C PHE A 600 -27.87 -15.77 -19.73
N ARG A 601 -27.07 -16.57 -20.44
CA ARG A 601 -25.68 -16.25 -20.78
C ARG A 601 -25.62 -15.72 -22.20
N SER A 602 -24.94 -14.60 -22.39
CA SER A 602 -24.80 -13.99 -23.72
C SER A 602 -23.53 -14.54 -24.38
N ASP A 603 -23.67 -15.38 -25.41
CA ASP A 603 -22.54 -15.82 -26.24
C ASP A 603 -22.10 -14.76 -27.27
N ALA A 604 -22.55 -13.51 -27.12
CA ALA A 604 -22.31 -12.45 -28.08
C ALA A 604 -20.87 -11.89 -27.97
N VAL A 605 -19.98 -12.51 -28.75
CA VAL A 605 -18.72 -11.95 -29.27
C VAL A 605 -17.68 -11.55 -28.20
N HIS A 606 -16.90 -12.57 -27.81
CA HIS A 606 -15.60 -12.51 -27.10
C HIS A 606 -15.57 -12.22 -25.59
N HIS A 607 -16.70 -12.14 -24.89
CA HIS A 607 -16.74 -12.21 -23.42
C HIS A 607 -17.90 -13.10 -22.93
N GLU A 608 -17.62 -14.00 -21.98
CA GLU A 608 -18.61 -14.92 -21.40
C GLU A 608 -19.44 -14.23 -20.31
N ASP A 609 -20.18 -13.16 -20.61
CA ASP A 609 -20.94 -12.42 -19.59
C ASP A 609 -22.29 -13.09 -19.26
N ILE A 610 -22.67 -13.05 -17.98
CA ILE A 610 -23.99 -13.48 -17.50
C ILE A 610 -24.91 -12.28 -17.29
N VAL A 611 -26.18 -12.44 -17.67
CA VAL A 611 -27.22 -11.42 -17.46
C VAL A 611 -28.08 -11.83 -16.27
N LEU A 612 -28.08 -11.00 -15.22
CA LEU A 612 -28.99 -11.16 -14.09
C LEU A 612 -30.13 -10.15 -14.18
N GLY A 613 -31.34 -10.52 -13.76
CA GLY A 613 -32.43 -9.56 -13.65
C GLY A 613 -33.40 -9.81 -12.51
N ARG A 614 -34.16 -8.76 -12.21
CA ARG A 614 -35.09 -8.68 -11.08
C ARG A 614 -36.32 -7.88 -11.48
N LEU A 615 -37.50 -8.43 -11.23
CA LEU A 615 -38.75 -7.69 -11.34
C LEU A 615 -38.88 -6.71 -10.16
N LEU A 616 -39.38 -5.50 -10.41
CA LEU A 616 -39.39 -4.41 -9.43
C LEU A 616 -40.68 -4.32 -8.59
#